data_AF-A0A171AL46-F1
#
_entry.id   AF-A0A171AL46-F1
#
_cell.length_a   1.000
_cell.length_b   1.000
_cell.length_c   1.000
_cell.angle_alpha   90.00
_cell.angle_beta   90.00
_cell.angle_gamma   90.00
#
_symmetry.space_group_name_H-M   'P 1'
#
loop_
_entity.id
_entity.type
_entity.pdbx_description
1 polymer ?
#
loop_
_entity_poly.entity_id
_entity_poly.type
_entity_poly.pdbx_seq_one_letter_code
_entity_poly.pdbx_strand_id
1 'polypeptide(L)'
;MTTEMMSEAALLPEDKIEFYELEKVRFVVKDGTGLDIAYAYEDLVFSDHALFIIQFDGQSTNSWNCWFNHECNAPDRLALLRSLATSANLNNVQLTYKGTYEITQPEGKEEIIVKFTEI
;
A
#
# COMPACT_ATOMS: atom_id res chain seq x y z
N MET A 1 -26.74 2.45 -51.00
CA MET A 1 -27.04 1.33 -50.09
C MET A 1 -25.76 1.01 -49.35
N THR A 2 -25.84 1.20 -48.05
CA THR A 2 -24.76 1.31 -47.06
C THR A 2 -24.04 -0.01 -46.86
N THR A 3 -22.73 0.00 -46.66
CA THR A 3 -22.10 -0.95 -45.74
C THR A 3 -20.99 -0.20 -45.01
N GLU A 4 -21.25 -0.01 -43.74
CA GLU A 4 -20.53 0.85 -42.81
C GLU A 4 -19.15 0.28 -42.46
N MET A 5 -18.14 1.14 -42.53
CA MET A 5 -16.90 0.99 -41.77
C MET A 5 -17.17 1.53 -40.36
N MET A 6 -17.21 0.71 -39.31
CA MET A 6 -16.94 1.11 -37.91
C MET A 6 -16.59 -0.15 -37.11
N SER A 7 -15.31 -0.31 -36.76
CA SER A 7 -14.77 -0.06 -35.42
C SER A 7 -14.69 -1.35 -34.59
N GLU A 8 -13.54 -2.03 -34.70
CA GLU A 8 -13.06 -2.98 -33.69
C GLU A 8 -12.88 -2.21 -32.37
N ALA A 9 -13.88 -2.33 -31.48
CA ALA A 9 -13.74 -1.83 -30.12
C ALA A 9 -12.64 -2.67 -29.46
N ALA A 10 -11.47 -2.07 -29.27
CA ALA A 10 -10.46 -2.58 -28.36
C ALA A 10 -11.13 -2.74 -26.99
N LEU A 11 -11.40 -3.99 -26.61
CA LEU A 11 -11.72 -4.34 -25.23
C LEU A 11 -10.54 -3.86 -24.40
N LEU A 12 -10.74 -2.79 -23.63
CA LEU A 12 -9.81 -2.38 -22.58
C LEU A 12 -9.54 -3.63 -21.71
N PRO A 13 -8.28 -3.91 -21.35
CA PRO A 13 -7.97 -5.08 -20.54
C PRO A 13 -8.87 -5.05 -19.31
N GLU A 14 -9.59 -6.15 -19.07
CA GLU A 14 -10.39 -6.35 -17.86
C GLU A 14 -9.50 -5.98 -16.68
N ASP A 15 -9.87 -4.92 -15.95
CA ASP A 15 -9.19 -4.50 -14.73
C ASP A 15 -9.14 -5.74 -13.83
N LYS A 16 -7.97 -6.38 -13.77
CA LYS A 16 -7.75 -7.52 -12.89
C LYS A 16 -7.84 -6.94 -11.50
N ILE A 17 -9.01 -7.04 -10.89
CA ILE A 17 -9.19 -6.77 -9.48
C ILE A 17 -8.36 -7.83 -8.74
N GLU A 18 -7.11 -7.50 -8.45
CA GLU A 18 -6.26 -8.29 -7.60
C GLU A 18 -6.81 -8.17 -6.18
N PHE A 19 -7.45 -9.24 -5.70
CA PHE A 19 -7.88 -9.30 -4.32
C PHE A 19 -6.65 -9.49 -3.43
N TYR A 20 -6.19 -8.39 -2.84
CA TYR A 20 -5.12 -8.47 -1.85
C TYR A 20 -5.61 -9.15 -0.58
N GLU A 21 -4.77 -10.03 -0.04
CA GLU A 21 -5.06 -10.73 1.20
C GLU A 21 -4.86 -9.79 2.40
N LEU A 22 -5.86 -8.95 2.71
CA LEU A 22 -5.82 -8.03 3.84
C LEU A 22 -5.50 -8.73 5.17
N GLU A 23 -6.01 -9.95 5.35
CA GLU A 23 -5.69 -10.81 6.50
C GLU A 23 -4.20 -11.10 6.62
N LYS A 24 -3.52 -11.36 5.49
CA LYS A 24 -2.08 -11.60 5.44
C LYS A 24 -1.30 -10.36 5.81
N VAL A 25 -1.68 -9.19 5.30
CA VAL A 25 -1.05 -7.91 5.69
C VAL A 25 -1.25 -7.64 7.17
N ARG A 26 -2.48 -7.80 7.67
CA ARG A 26 -2.79 -7.60 9.09
C ARG A 26 -1.96 -8.52 9.97
N PHE A 27 -1.81 -9.79 9.59
CA PHE A 27 -0.97 -10.73 10.31
C PHE A 27 0.50 -10.27 10.34
N VAL A 28 1.09 -9.95 9.19
CA VAL A 28 2.49 -9.51 9.09
C VAL A 28 2.74 -8.22 9.88
N VAL A 29 1.83 -7.26 9.80
CA VAL A 29 1.93 -6.00 10.54
C VAL A 29 1.87 -6.26 12.05
N LYS A 30 0.92 -7.09 12.50
CA LYS A 30 0.74 -7.42 13.91
C LYS A 30 1.90 -8.22 14.49
N ASP A 31 2.38 -9.21 13.76
CA ASP A 31 3.52 -10.04 14.16
C ASP A 31 4.83 -9.22 14.13
N GLY A 32 5.05 -8.42 13.09
CA GLY A 32 6.27 -7.65 12.92
C GLY A 32 6.38 -6.40 13.79
N THR A 33 5.27 -5.77 14.18
CA THR A 33 5.31 -4.47 14.89
C THR A 33 4.47 -4.40 16.15
N GLY A 34 3.58 -5.37 16.36
CA GLY A 34 2.57 -5.29 17.42
C GLY A 34 1.42 -4.31 17.13
N LEU A 35 1.44 -3.62 15.99
CA LEU A 35 0.39 -2.68 15.58
C LEU A 35 -0.72 -3.40 14.83
N ASP A 36 -1.87 -2.75 14.70
CA ASP A 36 -2.98 -3.23 13.87
C ASP A 36 -3.15 -2.36 12.61
N ILE A 37 -4.09 -2.73 11.76
CA ILE A 37 -4.49 -1.93 10.59
C ILE A 37 -5.59 -0.96 11.01
N ALA A 38 -5.39 0.34 10.77
CA ALA A 38 -6.40 1.37 11.03
C ALA A 38 -7.41 1.49 9.87
N TYR A 39 -6.89 1.55 8.64
CA TYR A 39 -7.68 1.73 7.43
C TYR A 39 -7.09 0.91 6.28
N ALA A 40 -7.96 0.34 5.44
CA ALA A 40 -7.56 -0.37 4.24
C ALA A 40 -8.40 0.13 3.06
N TYR A 41 -7.70 0.58 2.03
CA TYR A 41 -8.21 0.88 0.70
C TYR A 41 -7.86 -0.28 -0.24
N GLU A 42 -8.18 -0.13 -1.52
CA GLU A 42 -7.94 -1.19 -2.52
C GLU A 42 -6.45 -1.56 -2.62
N ASP A 43 -5.55 -0.58 -2.73
CA ASP A 43 -4.11 -0.79 -2.89
C ASP A 43 -3.26 -0.30 -1.70
N LEU A 44 -3.88 0.40 -0.73
CA LEU A 44 -3.20 1.06 0.39
C LEU A 44 -3.75 0.61 1.74
N VAL A 45 -2.84 0.22 2.64
CA VAL A 45 -3.18 -0.23 3.99
C VAL A 45 -2.42 0.62 5.01
N PHE A 46 -3.15 1.29 5.90
CA PHE A 46 -2.64 2.19 6.92
C PHE A 46 -2.46 1.44 8.23
N SER A 47 -1.26 1.52 8.80
CA SER A 47 -1.02 1.07 10.17
C SER A 47 -1.71 1.97 11.19
N ASP A 48 -1.94 1.41 12.38
CA ASP A 48 -2.36 2.18 13.55
C ASP A 48 -1.41 3.36 13.83
N HIS A 49 -1.98 4.45 14.34
CA HIS A 49 -1.31 5.74 14.51
C HIS A 49 -0.66 6.33 13.24
N ALA A 50 -0.97 5.80 12.05
CA ALA A 50 -0.43 6.25 10.77
C ALA A 50 1.10 6.38 10.80
N LEU A 51 1.80 5.36 11.31
CA LEU A 51 3.27 5.30 11.36
C LEU A 51 3.87 4.89 10.02
N PHE A 52 3.21 3.97 9.32
CA PHE A 52 3.57 3.51 7.98
C PHE A 52 2.33 3.10 7.16
N ILE A 53 2.52 3.03 5.85
CA ILE A 53 1.57 2.52 4.86
C ILE A 53 2.21 1.35 4.12
N ILE A 54 1.42 0.29 3.92
CA ILE A 54 1.71 -0.79 2.99
C ILE A 54 0.95 -0.51 1.70
N GLN A 55 1.66 -0.48 0.58
CA GLN A 55 1.09 -0.32 -0.74
C GLN A 55 1.34 -1.58 -1.57
N PHE A 56 0.31 -2.11 -2.21
CA PHE A 56 0.46 -3.20 -3.14
C PHE A 56 0.88 -2.69 -4.52
N ASP A 57 1.79 -3.39 -5.20
CA ASP A 57 2.40 -2.89 -6.45
C ASP A 57 1.61 -3.25 -7.73
N GLY A 58 0.46 -3.93 -7.61
CA GLY A 58 -0.37 -4.37 -8.74
C GLY A 58 0.26 -5.41 -9.67
N GLN A 59 1.50 -5.84 -9.38
CA GLN A 59 2.24 -6.79 -10.19
C GLN A 59 2.32 -8.16 -9.51
N SER A 60 2.25 -8.19 -8.17
CA SER A 60 2.32 -9.41 -7.37
C SER A 60 1.64 -9.23 -6.02
N THR A 61 0.83 -10.22 -5.63
CA THR A 61 0.20 -10.28 -4.29
C THR A 61 1.22 -10.41 -3.15
N ASN A 62 2.46 -10.80 -3.46
CA ASN A 62 3.55 -10.99 -2.52
C ASN A 62 4.62 -9.89 -2.58
N SER A 63 4.39 -8.82 -3.34
CA SER A 63 5.31 -7.68 -3.44
C SER A 63 4.67 -6.43 -2.86
N TRP A 64 5.20 -5.98 -1.73
CA TRP A 64 4.64 -4.85 -0.99
C TRP A 64 5.65 -3.72 -0.89
N ASN A 65 5.15 -2.50 -1.08
CA ASN A 65 5.89 -1.28 -0.85
C ASN A 65 5.57 -0.74 0.54
N CYS A 66 6.58 -0.30 1.27
CA CYS A 66 6.45 0.29 2.60
C CYS A 66 6.84 1.76 2.56
N TRP A 67 5.96 2.60 3.08
CA TRP A 67 6.16 4.03 3.22
C TRP A 67 6.03 4.41 4.68
N PHE A 68 6.94 5.22 5.20
CA PHE A 68 6.85 5.69 6.59
C PHE A 68 6.34 7.11 6.67
N ASN A 69 5.62 7.46 7.72
CA ASN A 69 5.27 8.85 7.95
C ASN A 69 6.55 9.71 8.05
N HIS A 70 6.58 10.87 7.41
CA HIS A 70 7.71 11.79 7.46
C HIS A 70 8.10 12.19 8.90
N GLU A 71 7.13 12.21 9.81
CA GLU A 71 7.33 12.51 11.22
C GLU A 71 7.94 11.33 12.02
N CYS A 72 8.02 10.13 11.42
CA CYS A 72 8.67 8.98 12.03
C CYS A 72 10.19 9.18 12.05
N ASN A 73 10.79 9.20 13.25
CA ASN A 73 12.23 9.39 13.39
C ASN A 73 13.02 8.20 12.81
N ALA A 74 14.27 8.44 12.44
CA ALA A 74 15.09 7.45 11.74
C ALA A 74 15.36 6.16 12.54
N PRO A 75 15.69 6.21 13.86
CA PRO A 75 15.86 5.01 14.67
C PRO A 75 14.63 4.11 14.71
N ASP A 76 13.45 4.68 14.99
CA ASP A 76 12.20 3.93 15.12
C ASP A 76 11.77 3.36 13.77
N ARG A 77 11.89 4.15 12.70
CA ARG A 77 11.66 3.69 11.32
C ARG A 77 12.52 2.48 10.98
N LEU A 78 13.81 2.52 11.31
CA LEU A 78 14.72 1.40 11.02
C LEU A 78 14.34 0.14 11.80
N ALA A 79 13.97 0.28 13.08
CA ALA A 79 13.55 -0.83 13.92
C ALA A 79 12.24 -1.47 13.42
N LEU A 80 11.24 -0.64 13.09
CA LEU A 80 9.97 -1.08 12.52
C LEU A 80 10.17 -1.75 11.16
N LEU A 81 10.92 -1.12 10.25
CA LEU A 81 11.19 -1.67 8.92
C LEU A 81 11.88 -3.03 8.99
N ARG A 82 12.88 -3.20 9.86
CA ARG A 82 13.56 -4.49 10.05
C ARG A 82 12.61 -5.57 10.53
N SER A 83 11.76 -5.24 11.49
CA SER A 83 10.83 -6.20 12.09
C SER A 83 9.70 -6.58 11.11
N LEU A 84 9.15 -5.59 10.41
CA LEU A 84 8.20 -5.80 9.30
C LEU A 84 8.81 -6.65 8.18
N ALA A 85 10.01 -6.31 7.72
CA ALA A 85 10.67 -7.06 6.65
C ALA A 85 10.96 -8.52 7.05
N THR A 86 11.29 -8.74 8.32
CA THR A 86 11.49 -10.10 8.87
C THR A 86 10.18 -10.90 8.84
N SER A 87 9.10 -10.35 9.39
CA SER A 87 7.78 -11.01 9.39
C SER A 87 7.26 -11.22 7.96
N ALA A 88 7.41 -10.24 7.09
CA ALA A 88 7.05 -10.34 5.67
C ALA A 88 7.81 -11.50 4.97
N ASN A 89 9.12 -11.58 5.16
CA ASN A 89 9.94 -12.63 4.55
C ASN A 89 9.51 -14.04 5.00
N LEU A 90 9.23 -14.22 6.30
CA LEU A 90 8.72 -15.49 6.85
C LEU A 90 7.37 -15.91 6.23
N ASN A 91 6.61 -14.95 5.70
CA ASN A 91 5.33 -15.16 5.04
C ASN A 91 5.42 -15.11 3.50
N ASN A 92 6.63 -15.26 2.95
CA ASN A 92 6.92 -15.22 1.50
C ASN A 92 6.50 -13.90 0.83
N VAL A 93 6.65 -12.79 1.55
CA VAL A 93 6.38 -11.44 1.05
C VAL A 93 7.68 -10.67 0.94
N GLN A 94 7.89 -10.04 -0.22
CA GLN A 94 8.97 -9.09 -0.42
C GLN A 94 8.49 -7.69 -0.04
N LEU A 95 9.05 -7.13 1.04
CA LEU A 95 8.79 -5.77 1.48
C LEU A 95 9.90 -4.83 0.99
N THR A 96 9.53 -3.81 0.23
CA THR A 96 10.45 -2.79 -0.30
C THR A 96 10.18 -1.44 0.36
N TYR A 97 11.16 -0.87 1.05
CA TYR A 97 11.05 0.50 1.56
C TYR A 97 11.17 1.49 0.40
N LYS A 98 10.13 2.30 0.17
CA LYS A 98 10.05 3.24 -0.96
C LYS A 98 10.25 4.70 -0.57
N GLY A 99 10.10 5.03 0.72
CA GLY A 99 10.38 6.38 1.23
C GLY A 99 9.37 6.81 2.28
N THR A 100 9.05 8.10 2.30
CA THR A 100 8.14 8.67 3.30
C THR A 100 6.82 9.13 2.70
N TYR A 101 5.81 9.32 3.53
CA TYR A 101 4.57 10.00 3.15
C TYR A 101 4.18 11.08 4.15
N GLU A 102 3.31 11.97 3.71
CA GLU A 102 2.64 12.99 4.50
C GLU A 102 1.12 12.89 4.27
N ILE A 103 0.32 13.07 5.32
CA ILE A 103 -1.14 13.14 5.23
C ILE A 103 -1.57 14.58 5.51
N THR A 104 -2.35 15.15 4.61
CA THR A 104 -3.02 16.44 4.83
C THR A 104 -4.53 16.22 4.77
N GLN A 105 -5.24 16.70 5.79
CA GLN A 105 -6.70 16.77 5.76
C GLN A 105 -7.09 18.25 5.60
N PRO A 106 -7.56 18.69 4.42
CA PRO A 106 -8.00 20.06 4.23
C PRO A 106 -9.18 20.39 5.14
N GLU A 107 -9.17 21.58 5.73
CA GLU A 107 -10.23 22.03 6.61
C GLU A 107 -11.60 22.00 5.91
N GLY A 108 -12.60 21.39 6.56
CA GLY A 108 -13.96 21.27 6.04
C GLY A 108 -14.14 20.20 4.94
N LYS A 109 -13.14 19.34 4.70
CA LYS A 109 -13.26 18.20 3.78
C LYS A 109 -13.09 16.86 4.50
N GLU A 110 -13.86 15.87 4.06
CA GLU A 110 -13.73 14.48 4.52
C GLU A 110 -12.56 13.75 3.84
N GLU A 111 -12.10 14.27 2.70
CA GLU A 111 -11.00 13.71 1.93
C GLU A 111 -9.65 13.91 2.63
N ILE A 112 -8.84 12.85 2.64
CA ILE A 112 -7.43 12.92 3.02
C ILE A 112 -6.56 12.94 1.76
N ILE A 113 -5.50 13.76 1.79
CA ILE A 113 -4.50 13.83 0.74
C ILE A 113 -3.25 13.16 1.26
N VAL A 114 -2.83 12.08 0.58
CA VAL A 114 -1.58 11.39 0.88
C VAL A 114 -0.55 11.77 -0.17
N LYS A 115 0.59 12.29 0.27
CA LYS A 115 1.71 12.64 -0.60
C LYS A 115 2.89 11.73 -0.30
N PHE A 116 3.35 10.99 -1.31
CA PHE A 116 4.51 10.12 -1.22
C PHE A 116 5.79 10.84 -1.69
N THR A 117 6.89 10.61 -1.00
CA THR A 117 8.23 11.10 -1.32
C THR A 117 9.18 9.92 -1.38
N GLU A 118 9.63 9.59 -2.58
CA GLU A 118 10.57 8.48 -2.82
C GLU A 118 11.99 8.82 -2.34
N ILE A 119 12.74 7.77 -1.96
CA ILE A 119 14.16 7.86 -1.58
C ILE A 119 15.11 7.64 -2.76
#